data_AF-A0A1Q9A2R2-F1
#
_entry.id   AF-A0A1Q9A2R2-F1
#
_cell.length_a   1.000
_cell.length_b   1.000
_cell.length_c   1.000
_cell.angle_alpha   90.00
_cell.angle_beta   90.00
_cell.angle_gamma   90.00
#
_symmetry.space_group_name_H-M   'P 1'
#
loop_
_entity.id
_entity.type
_entity.pdbx_description
1 polymer ?
#
loop_
_entity_poly.entity_id
_entity_poly.type
_entity_poly.pdbx_seq_one_letter_code
_entity_poly.pdbx_strand_id
1 'polypeptide(L)'
;VQKGTVLTKEEWTDLWQGRLTSFFRLATQSWLRDVSHSLQTIGFGWSCFARRSETAAAGRPLVMVLCTDQEATQLAAVSYLKFGRSLFVELVNDPAHRSHNDVHLALAASGLLTFGLMSFGLYNVRYGPWNKGTWFGKVQQTADEMAQSMSPSDPLLVTFFPDILADEGRSQEENTVENRRLFLESLPNRSFVRAKGTKASPSRFNSLSIAHAELDPDWSAFCLVLAVLCINEGWCKKASDL
;
A
#
# COMPACT_ATOMS: atom_id res chain seq x y z
N VAL A 1 0.32 -20.55 21.02
CA VAL A 1 1.37 -21.60 20.90
C VAL A 1 2.63 -20.94 20.40
N GLN A 2 3.75 -21.14 21.09
CA GLN A 2 5.06 -20.69 20.60
C GLN A 2 5.39 -21.45 19.31
N LYS A 3 5.85 -20.73 18.29
CA LYS A 3 6.31 -21.30 17.02
C LYS A 3 7.43 -22.32 17.32
N GLY A 4 7.26 -23.60 16.96
CA GLY A 4 8.32 -24.61 17.07
C GLY A 4 8.06 -25.83 17.96
N THR A 5 6.85 -26.05 18.48
CA THR A 5 6.56 -27.30 19.23
C THR A 5 6.50 -28.49 18.27
N VAL A 6 7.48 -29.39 18.35
CA VAL A 6 7.52 -30.64 17.59
C VAL A 6 6.64 -31.67 18.30
N LEU A 7 5.64 -32.19 17.59
CA LEU A 7 4.77 -33.25 18.10
C LEU A 7 5.52 -34.59 18.12
N THR A 8 5.35 -35.34 19.20
CA THR A 8 5.81 -36.71 19.32
C THR A 8 5.00 -37.64 18.42
N LYS A 9 5.52 -38.86 18.19
CA LYS A 9 4.88 -39.86 17.32
C LYS A 9 3.54 -40.34 17.89
N GLU A 10 3.43 -40.48 19.21
CA GLU A 10 2.15 -40.78 19.87
C GLU A 10 1.14 -39.65 19.70
N GLU A 11 1.54 -38.38 19.90
CA GLU A 11 0.65 -37.23 19.71
C GLU A 11 0.16 -37.09 18.26
N TRP A 12 1.02 -37.41 17.28
CA TRP A 12 0.60 -37.50 15.88
C TRP A 12 -0.46 -38.58 15.66
N THR A 13 -0.28 -39.75 16.27
CA THR A 13 -1.18 -40.90 16.13
C THR A 13 -2.54 -40.61 16.77
N ASP A 14 -2.55 -39.98 17.93
CA ASP A 14 -3.77 -39.57 18.64
C ASP A 14 -4.51 -38.43 17.92
N LEU A 15 -3.79 -37.52 17.25
CA LEU A 15 -4.39 -36.50 16.38
C LEU A 15 -5.13 -37.14 15.19
N TRP A 16 -4.49 -38.08 14.49
CA TRP A 16 -5.08 -38.78 13.35
C TRP A 16 -6.28 -39.66 13.72
N GLN A 17 -6.30 -40.17 14.96
CA GLN A 17 -7.39 -40.99 15.49
C GLN A 17 -8.48 -40.17 16.19
N GLY A 18 -8.39 -38.83 16.16
CA GLY A 18 -9.38 -37.93 16.76
C GLY A 18 -9.43 -37.95 18.28
N ARG A 19 -8.42 -38.54 18.95
CA ARG A 19 -8.33 -38.64 20.41
C ARG A 19 -7.73 -37.38 21.04
N LEU A 20 -6.96 -36.61 20.26
CA LEU A 20 -6.53 -35.25 20.61
C LEU A 20 -7.55 -34.23 20.10
N THR A 21 -8.44 -33.79 20.97
CA THR A 21 -9.42 -32.72 20.69
C THR A 21 -8.89 -31.31 20.99
N SER A 22 -7.72 -31.20 21.65
CA SER A 22 -7.24 -29.96 22.27
C SER A 22 -6.22 -29.16 21.47
N PHE A 23 -5.93 -29.52 20.21
CA PHE A 23 -5.23 -28.61 19.30
C PHE A 23 -6.22 -27.54 18.78
N PHE A 24 -6.61 -26.64 19.67
CA PHE A 24 -7.41 -25.47 19.31
C PHE A 24 -6.57 -24.60 18.35
N ARG A 25 -6.89 -24.66 17.06
CA ARG A 25 -6.46 -23.67 16.08
C ARG A 25 -7.18 -22.36 16.39
N LEU A 26 -6.78 -21.66 17.45
CA LEU A 26 -7.41 -20.43 17.92
C LEU A 26 -7.48 -19.37 16.82
N ALA A 27 -6.44 -19.27 15.98
CA ALA A 27 -6.45 -18.40 14.81
C ALA A 27 -7.56 -18.77 13.82
N THR A 28 -7.73 -20.06 13.52
CA THR A 28 -8.78 -20.58 12.62
C THR A 28 -10.16 -20.34 13.21
N GLN A 29 -10.32 -20.55 14.51
CA GLN A 29 -11.57 -20.29 15.21
C GLN A 29 -11.92 -18.80 15.25
N SER A 30 -10.95 -17.93 15.50
CA SER A 30 -11.13 -16.47 15.47
C SER A 30 -11.57 -16.03 14.08
N TRP A 31 -10.87 -16.50 13.05
CA TRP A 31 -11.22 -16.18 11.67
C TRP A 31 -12.63 -16.65 11.30
N LEU A 32 -13.02 -17.88 11.68
CA LEU A 32 -14.39 -18.38 11.47
C LEU A 32 -15.44 -17.52 12.19
N ARG A 33 -15.11 -16.99 13.37
CA ARG A 33 -15.99 -16.08 14.13
C ARG A 33 -16.12 -14.74 13.43
N ASP A 34 -15.02 -14.18 12.93
CA ASP A 34 -15.02 -12.92 12.20
C ASP A 34 -15.86 -13.02 10.92
N VAL A 35 -15.71 -14.09 10.16
CA VAL A 35 -16.56 -14.34 8.98
C VAL A 35 -18.02 -14.56 9.39
N SER A 36 -18.28 -15.24 10.51
CA SER A 36 -19.65 -15.39 11.04
C SER A 36 -20.29 -14.05 11.38
N HIS A 37 -19.55 -13.13 12.01
CA HIS A 37 -20.05 -11.79 12.32
C HIS A 37 -20.35 -11.02 11.04
N SER A 38 -19.44 -11.05 10.06
CA SER A 38 -19.65 -10.42 8.75
C SER A 38 -20.92 -10.95 8.07
N LEU A 39 -21.17 -12.27 8.11
CA LEU A 39 -22.39 -12.85 7.55
C LEU A 39 -23.65 -12.37 8.25
N GLN A 40 -23.61 -12.26 9.58
CA GLN A 40 -24.76 -11.77 10.35
C GLN A 40 -25.12 -10.33 9.98
N THR A 41 -24.14 -9.47 9.66
CA THR A 41 -24.41 -8.09 9.23
C THR A 41 -25.25 -8.01 7.95
N ILE A 42 -25.18 -9.03 7.09
CA ILE A 42 -25.96 -9.12 5.84
C ILE A 42 -27.14 -10.10 5.95
N GLY A 43 -27.49 -10.55 7.16
CA GLY A 43 -28.63 -11.44 7.40
C GLY A 43 -28.39 -12.92 7.07
N PHE A 44 -27.13 -13.34 6.89
CA PHE A 44 -26.76 -14.73 6.64
C PHE A 44 -26.15 -15.39 7.87
N GLY A 45 -26.20 -16.72 7.88
CA GLY A 45 -25.44 -17.56 8.79
C GLY A 45 -24.86 -18.77 8.06
N TRP A 46 -23.93 -19.47 8.70
CA TRP A 46 -23.31 -20.67 8.12
C TRP A 46 -24.34 -21.75 7.71
N SER A 47 -25.46 -21.85 8.43
CA SER A 47 -26.54 -22.78 8.12
C SER A 47 -27.25 -22.49 6.80
N CYS A 48 -27.17 -21.27 6.27
CA CYS A 48 -27.73 -20.93 4.96
C CYS A 48 -27.08 -21.73 3.81
N PHE A 49 -25.84 -22.16 4.00
CA PHE A 49 -25.03 -22.90 3.02
C PHE A 49 -25.01 -24.41 3.31
N ALA A 50 -25.80 -24.89 4.28
CA ALA A 50 -25.94 -26.31 4.52
C ALA A 50 -26.87 -26.96 3.48
N ARG A 51 -26.69 -28.26 3.23
CA ARG A 51 -27.65 -29.04 2.44
C ARG A 51 -29.02 -29.01 3.12
N ARG A 52 -30.03 -28.52 2.41
CA ARG A 52 -31.45 -28.59 2.82
C ARG A 52 -32.02 -29.96 2.39
N SER A 53 -32.94 -30.52 3.16
CA SER A 53 -33.51 -31.85 2.88
C SER A 53 -34.26 -31.86 1.54
N GLU A 54 -34.30 -33.05 0.94
CA GLU A 54 -34.85 -33.35 -0.41
C GLU A 54 -36.37 -33.12 -0.54
N THR A 55 -37.05 -32.71 0.53
CA THR A 55 -38.51 -32.57 0.59
C THR A 55 -39.03 -31.17 0.24
N ALA A 56 -38.15 -30.19 0.07
CA ALA A 56 -38.53 -28.90 -0.48
C ALA A 56 -38.21 -28.90 -1.98
N ALA A 57 -39.15 -28.43 -2.81
CA ALA A 57 -38.99 -28.17 -4.25
C ALA A 57 -37.95 -27.06 -4.54
N ALA A 58 -36.78 -27.14 -3.92
CA ALA A 58 -35.92 -26.01 -3.62
C ALA A 58 -34.84 -25.85 -4.68
N GLY A 59 -34.69 -24.62 -5.18
CA GLY A 59 -33.69 -24.25 -6.18
C GLY A 59 -32.25 -24.57 -5.79
N ARG A 60 -31.33 -24.26 -6.71
CA ARG A 60 -29.90 -24.55 -6.57
C ARG A 60 -29.36 -24.16 -5.18
N PRO A 61 -28.55 -25.01 -4.52
CA PRO A 61 -28.00 -24.70 -3.20
C PRO A 61 -27.19 -23.41 -3.25
N LEU A 62 -27.26 -22.63 -2.17
CA LEU A 62 -26.41 -21.45 -2.01
C LEU A 62 -24.99 -21.90 -1.75
N VAL A 63 -24.06 -21.43 -2.58
CA VAL A 63 -22.63 -21.67 -2.44
C VAL A 63 -21.98 -20.39 -1.95
N MET A 64 -21.25 -20.47 -0.85
CA MET A 64 -20.37 -19.40 -0.41
C MET A 64 -19.03 -19.54 -1.10
N VAL A 65 -18.58 -18.49 -1.77
CA VAL A 65 -17.23 -18.42 -2.33
C VAL A 65 -16.42 -17.47 -1.47
N LEU A 66 -15.38 -17.99 -0.82
CA LEU A 66 -14.44 -17.21 -0.03
C LEU A 66 -13.19 -16.94 -0.88
N CYS A 67 -12.90 -15.67 -1.12
CA CYS A 67 -11.65 -15.25 -1.75
C CYS A 67 -10.65 -14.96 -0.63
N THR A 68 -9.63 -15.80 -0.46
CA THR A 68 -8.65 -15.63 0.63
C THR A 68 -7.23 -15.90 0.17
N ASP A 69 -6.27 -15.52 1.00
CA ASP A 69 -4.88 -15.90 0.83
C ASP A 69 -4.72 -17.43 0.98
N GLN A 70 -3.58 -17.96 0.55
CA GLN A 70 -3.25 -19.39 0.71
C GLN A 70 -2.65 -19.70 2.09
N GLU A 71 -3.06 -18.96 3.11
CA GLU A 71 -2.53 -19.10 4.47
C GLU A 71 -3.20 -20.28 5.19
N ALA A 72 -2.42 -20.98 6.02
CA ALA A 72 -2.81 -22.25 6.63
C ALA A 72 -4.08 -22.15 7.51
N THR A 73 -4.35 -20.98 8.09
CA THR A 73 -5.54 -20.71 8.92
C THR A 73 -6.81 -20.76 8.07
N GLN A 74 -6.80 -20.09 6.93
CA GLN A 74 -7.95 -19.97 6.02
C GLN A 74 -8.22 -21.31 5.33
N LEU A 75 -7.18 -21.98 4.84
CA LEU A 75 -7.27 -23.31 4.23
C LEU A 75 -7.89 -24.35 5.18
N ALA A 76 -7.47 -24.33 6.45
CA ALA A 76 -8.01 -25.24 7.46
C ALA A 76 -9.47 -24.91 7.82
N ALA A 77 -9.81 -23.62 7.93
CA ALA A 77 -11.18 -23.19 8.18
C ALA A 77 -12.13 -23.66 7.06
N VAL A 78 -11.79 -23.41 5.80
CA VAL A 78 -12.61 -23.84 4.66
C VAL A 78 -12.74 -25.35 4.61
N SER A 79 -11.63 -26.08 4.80
CA SER A 79 -11.66 -27.55 4.81
C SER A 79 -12.58 -28.08 5.91
N TYR A 80 -12.55 -27.47 7.10
CA TYR A 80 -13.48 -27.82 8.18
C TYR A 80 -14.94 -27.51 7.82
N LEU A 81 -15.23 -26.35 7.24
CA LEU A 81 -16.60 -26.01 6.81
C LEU A 81 -17.12 -26.95 5.73
N LYS A 82 -16.30 -27.26 4.72
CA LYS A 82 -16.66 -28.09 3.57
C LYS A 82 -16.79 -29.56 3.95
N PHE A 83 -15.78 -30.13 4.61
CA PHE A 83 -15.73 -31.56 4.88
C PHE A 83 -16.22 -31.92 6.29
N GLY A 84 -15.88 -31.10 7.30
CA GLY A 84 -16.27 -31.33 8.68
C GLY A 84 -17.70 -30.91 9.01
N ARG A 85 -18.25 -29.91 8.30
CA ARG A 85 -19.62 -29.39 8.50
C ARG A 85 -20.54 -29.57 7.30
N SER A 86 -20.05 -30.16 6.21
CA SER A 86 -20.81 -30.43 4.98
C SER A 86 -21.52 -29.20 4.43
N LEU A 87 -20.88 -28.03 4.53
CA LEU A 87 -21.39 -26.78 3.97
C LEU A 87 -20.91 -26.61 2.52
N PHE A 88 -21.75 -25.97 1.70
CA PHE A 88 -21.40 -25.55 0.34
C PHE A 88 -20.53 -24.29 0.38
N VAL A 89 -19.25 -24.48 0.69
CA VAL A 89 -18.23 -23.42 0.71
C VAL A 89 -17.12 -23.80 -0.25
N GLU A 90 -16.76 -22.87 -1.13
CA GLU A 90 -15.61 -22.97 -2.02
C GLU A 90 -14.59 -21.89 -1.70
N LEU A 91 -13.31 -22.25 -1.81
CA LEU A 91 -12.21 -21.31 -1.69
C LEU A 91 -11.69 -20.95 -3.08
N VAL A 92 -11.56 -19.67 -3.32
CA VAL A 92 -10.82 -19.12 -4.46
C VAL A 92 -9.62 -18.37 -3.89
N ASN A 93 -8.46 -18.57 -4.51
CA ASN A 93 -7.25 -17.88 -4.08
C ASN A 93 -7.33 -16.41 -4.47
N ASP A 94 -6.93 -15.51 -3.58
CA ASP A 94 -6.76 -14.10 -3.92
C ASP A 94 -5.56 -13.92 -4.89
N PRO A 95 -5.79 -13.52 -6.15
CA PRO A 95 -4.70 -13.26 -7.08
C PRO A 95 -3.87 -12.03 -6.69
N ALA A 96 -4.45 -11.06 -5.98
CA ALA A 96 -3.78 -9.81 -5.65
C ALA A 96 -2.66 -10.02 -4.62
N HIS A 97 -2.95 -10.71 -3.52
CA HIS A 97 -1.95 -11.03 -2.52
C HIS A 97 -0.81 -11.89 -3.08
N ARG A 98 -1.13 -12.87 -3.93
CA ARG A 98 -0.12 -13.70 -4.58
C ARG A 98 0.82 -12.88 -5.46
N SER A 99 0.25 -12.04 -6.32
CA SER A 99 1.02 -11.14 -7.20
C SER A 99 1.92 -10.21 -6.40
N HIS A 100 1.43 -9.67 -5.27
CA HIS A 100 2.21 -8.82 -4.40
C HIS A 100 3.41 -9.54 -3.78
N ASN A 101 3.21 -10.77 -3.29
CA ASN A 101 4.30 -11.59 -2.75
C ASN A 101 5.33 -11.95 -3.83
N ASP A 102 4.88 -12.30 -5.04
CA ASP A 102 5.77 -12.61 -6.15
C ASP A 102 6.63 -11.38 -6.53
N VAL A 103 6.06 -10.17 -6.56
CA VAL A 103 6.83 -8.92 -6.76
C VAL A 103 7.84 -8.69 -5.63
N HIS A 104 7.44 -8.86 -4.38
CA HIS A 104 8.33 -8.67 -3.24
C HIS A 104 9.50 -9.66 -3.25
N LEU A 105 9.22 -10.93 -3.56
CA LEU A 105 10.25 -11.98 -3.70
C LEU A 105 11.16 -11.71 -4.91
N ALA A 106 10.62 -11.24 -6.03
CA ALA A 106 11.42 -10.86 -7.20
C ALA A 106 12.34 -9.67 -6.90
N LEU A 107 11.86 -8.66 -6.19
CA LEU A 107 12.69 -7.55 -5.69
C LEU A 107 13.79 -8.04 -4.76
N ALA A 108 13.49 -9.00 -3.88
CA ALA A 108 14.50 -9.60 -2.99
C ALA A 108 15.56 -10.38 -3.78
N ALA A 109 15.13 -11.23 -4.71
CA ALA A 109 16.01 -12.05 -5.53
C ALA A 109 16.89 -11.21 -6.47
N SER A 110 16.39 -10.07 -6.94
CA SER A 110 17.17 -9.13 -7.78
C SER A 110 18.08 -8.19 -6.97
N GLY A 111 18.06 -8.24 -5.63
CA GLY A 111 18.81 -7.30 -4.78
C GLY A 111 18.22 -5.88 -4.73
N LEU A 112 17.05 -5.67 -5.32
CA LEU A 112 16.37 -4.36 -5.39
C LEU A 112 15.41 -4.10 -4.22
N LEU A 113 15.23 -5.07 -3.32
CA LEU A 113 14.30 -4.91 -2.19
C LEU A 113 14.65 -3.70 -1.32
N THR A 114 15.93 -3.52 -0.99
CA THR A 114 16.38 -2.36 -0.20
C THR A 114 16.05 -1.05 -0.92
N PHE A 115 16.28 -1.00 -2.23
CA PHE A 115 15.92 0.17 -3.03
C PHE A 115 14.40 0.44 -2.97
N GLY A 116 13.56 -0.57 -3.20
CA GLY A 116 12.11 -0.42 -3.09
C GLY A 116 11.64 0.02 -1.69
N LEU A 117 12.28 -0.48 -0.63
CA LEU A 117 12.02 -0.04 0.74
C LEU A 117 12.40 1.43 0.97
N MET A 118 13.53 1.88 0.43
CA MET A 118 13.94 3.29 0.47
C MET A 118 12.99 4.19 -0.33
N SER A 119 12.49 3.70 -1.48
CA SER A 119 11.50 4.42 -2.29
C SER A 119 10.21 4.71 -1.51
N PHE A 120 9.78 3.85 -0.58
CA PHE A 120 8.66 4.18 0.30
C PHE A 120 8.93 5.42 1.16
N GLY A 121 10.15 5.61 1.63
CA GLY A 121 10.54 6.83 2.34
C GLY A 121 10.48 8.05 1.43
N LEU A 122 11.02 7.91 0.21
CA LEU A 122 11.06 8.95 -0.81
C LEU A 122 9.67 9.47 -1.18
N TYR A 123 8.75 8.59 -1.61
CA TYR A 123 7.41 9.01 -2.01
C TYR A 123 6.53 9.46 -0.83
N ASN A 124 6.92 9.12 0.40
CA ASN A 124 6.26 9.59 1.60
C ASN A 124 6.90 10.86 2.19
N VAL A 125 7.88 11.49 1.55
CA VAL A 125 8.53 12.69 2.11
C VAL A 125 7.51 13.81 2.37
N ARG A 126 6.45 13.93 1.57
CA ARG A 126 5.31 14.86 1.79
C ARG A 126 4.57 14.65 3.11
N TYR A 127 4.67 13.46 3.70
CA TYR A 127 4.06 13.11 4.97
C TYR A 127 4.90 13.49 6.18
N GLY A 128 6.13 13.98 5.94
CA GLY A 128 7.02 14.49 6.95
C GLY A 128 7.75 13.37 7.69
N PRO A 129 9.07 13.46 7.83
CA PRO A 129 9.83 12.42 8.48
C PRO A 129 9.76 12.45 10.02
N TRP A 130 9.50 13.62 10.67
CA TRP A 130 9.51 13.72 12.14
C TRP A 130 8.52 14.70 12.81
N ASN A 131 7.52 15.27 12.14
CA ASN A 131 6.43 16.03 12.81
C ASN A 131 5.15 16.09 11.98
N LYS A 132 4.12 15.36 12.42
CA LYS A 132 2.88 15.15 11.66
C LYS A 132 1.96 16.37 11.74
N GLY A 133 1.96 17.16 10.67
CA GLY A 133 1.04 18.29 10.44
C GLY A 133 1.75 19.48 9.81
N THR A 134 2.78 19.99 10.49
CA THR A 134 3.50 21.21 10.13
C THR A 134 4.40 21.06 8.91
N TRP A 135 4.98 19.87 8.69
CA TRP A 135 5.91 19.63 7.58
C TRP A 135 5.32 20.02 6.22
N PHE A 136 4.11 19.55 5.93
CA PHE A 136 3.48 19.87 4.65
C PHE A 136 3.07 21.34 4.56
N GLY A 137 2.75 21.97 5.69
CA GLY A 137 2.58 23.42 5.76
C GLY A 137 3.86 24.18 5.39
N LYS A 138 5.05 23.68 5.78
CA LYS A 138 6.34 24.27 5.36
C LYS A 138 6.54 24.15 3.85
N VAL A 139 6.25 22.99 3.26
CA VAL A 139 6.29 22.81 1.79
C VAL A 139 5.39 23.83 1.08
N GLN A 140 4.16 24.01 1.58
CA GLN A 140 3.21 25.00 1.04
C GLN A 140 3.74 26.43 1.17
N GLN A 141 4.21 26.79 2.36
CA GLN A 141 4.77 28.12 2.64
C GLN A 141 5.99 28.40 1.76
N THR A 142 6.90 27.43 1.58
CA THR A 142 8.06 27.58 0.70
C THR A 142 7.64 27.83 -0.74
N ALA A 143 6.64 27.11 -1.25
CA ALA A 143 6.11 27.36 -2.59
C ALA A 143 5.48 28.77 -2.72
N ASP A 144 4.74 29.21 -1.70
CA ASP A 144 4.15 30.56 -1.65
C ASP A 144 5.24 31.66 -1.61
N GLU A 145 6.31 31.46 -0.84
CA GLU A 145 7.46 32.37 -0.74
C GLU A 145 8.29 32.42 -2.03
N MET A 146 8.51 31.26 -2.67
CA MET A 146 9.19 31.18 -3.97
C MET A 146 8.43 32.00 -5.02
N ALA A 147 7.10 31.87 -5.08
CA ALA A 147 6.28 32.64 -6.03
C ALA A 147 6.40 34.17 -5.82
N GLN A 148 6.59 34.61 -4.57
CA GLN A 148 6.67 36.03 -4.22
C GLN A 148 8.07 36.63 -4.38
N SER A 149 9.12 35.83 -4.18
CA SER A 149 10.48 36.36 -3.96
C SER A 149 11.57 35.73 -4.83
N MET A 150 11.36 34.54 -5.38
CA MET A 150 12.37 33.89 -6.22
C MET A 150 12.44 34.60 -7.58
N SER A 151 13.66 34.90 -8.03
CA SER A 151 13.86 35.43 -9.37
C SER A 151 13.60 34.34 -10.42
N PRO A 152 12.97 34.66 -11.57
CA PRO A 152 12.93 33.75 -12.71
C PRO A 152 14.32 33.38 -13.26
N SER A 153 15.38 34.08 -12.86
CA SER A 153 16.77 33.77 -13.20
C SER A 153 17.57 33.25 -12.00
N ASP A 154 16.89 32.82 -10.94
CA ASP A 154 17.54 32.21 -9.77
C ASP A 154 18.37 30.98 -10.20
N PRO A 155 19.64 30.84 -9.76
CA PRO A 155 20.50 29.73 -10.17
C PRO A 155 19.91 28.34 -9.88
N LEU A 156 19.19 28.19 -8.76
CA LEU A 156 18.57 26.92 -8.41
C LEU A 156 17.41 26.60 -9.35
N LEU A 157 16.54 27.58 -9.61
CA LEU A 157 15.45 27.41 -10.57
C LEU A 157 16.00 27.10 -11.97
N VAL A 158 17.01 27.82 -12.44
CA VAL A 158 17.65 27.58 -13.75
C VAL A 158 18.24 26.17 -13.85
N THR A 159 18.77 25.64 -12.74
CA THR A 159 19.32 24.28 -12.69
C THR A 159 18.23 23.21 -12.79
N PHE A 160 17.11 23.38 -12.07
CA PHE A 160 16.02 22.40 -12.04
C PHE A 160 15.06 22.50 -13.25
N PHE A 161 14.97 23.68 -13.90
CA PHE A 161 13.95 23.91 -14.92
C PHE A 161 14.00 22.96 -16.14
N PRO A 162 15.17 22.54 -16.65
CA PRO A 162 15.24 21.54 -17.70
C PRO A 162 14.50 20.24 -17.36
N ASP A 163 14.66 19.75 -16.14
CA ASP A 163 14.03 18.51 -15.68
C ASP A 163 12.54 18.72 -15.39
N ILE A 164 12.15 19.90 -14.89
CA ILE A 164 10.74 20.28 -14.76
C ILE A 164 10.02 20.25 -16.11
N LEU A 165 10.65 20.80 -17.16
CA LEU A 165 10.09 20.73 -18.51
C LEU A 165 10.02 19.28 -19.01
N ALA A 166 11.02 18.45 -18.70
CA ALA A 166 11.04 17.04 -19.09
C ALA A 166 9.91 16.24 -18.43
N ASP A 167 9.68 16.44 -17.13
CA ASP A 167 8.58 15.80 -16.38
C ASP A 167 7.21 16.21 -16.95
N GLU A 168 7.06 17.46 -17.39
CA GLU A 168 5.86 17.98 -18.05
C GLU A 168 5.72 17.56 -19.52
N GLY A 169 6.71 16.85 -20.09
CA GLY A 169 6.74 16.45 -21.50
C GLY A 169 6.91 17.63 -22.48
N ARG A 170 7.55 18.71 -22.03
CA ARG A 170 7.73 19.98 -22.76
C ARG A 170 9.12 20.11 -23.37
N SER A 171 9.25 21.03 -24.33
CA SER A 171 10.52 21.24 -25.05
C SER A 171 11.51 22.05 -24.23
N GLN A 172 12.80 21.74 -24.34
CA GLN A 172 13.88 22.51 -23.70
C GLN A 172 13.99 23.94 -24.24
N GLU A 173 13.48 24.22 -25.45
CA GLU A 173 13.38 25.57 -26.01
C GLU A 173 12.45 26.48 -25.19
N GLU A 174 11.55 25.88 -24.40
CA GLU A 174 10.65 26.59 -23.50
C GLU A 174 11.35 27.04 -22.20
N ASN A 175 12.65 26.78 -22.02
CA ASN A 175 13.44 27.22 -20.86
C ASN A 175 13.78 28.73 -20.94
N THR A 176 12.74 29.55 -20.98
CA THR A 176 12.81 31.02 -21.06
C THR A 176 12.59 31.65 -19.69
N VAL A 177 13.09 32.88 -19.52
CA VAL A 177 12.83 33.68 -18.30
C VAL A 177 11.34 33.83 -18.05
N GLU A 178 10.55 34.01 -19.11
CA GLU A 178 9.11 34.18 -19.03
C GLU A 178 8.39 32.92 -18.58
N ASN A 179 8.76 31.74 -19.11
CA ASN A 179 8.16 30.49 -18.67
C ASN A 179 8.54 30.13 -17.23
N ARG A 180 9.76 30.48 -16.80
CA ARG A 180 10.18 30.36 -15.39
C ARG A 180 9.36 31.27 -14.47
N ARG A 181 9.05 32.50 -14.91
CA ARG A 181 8.15 33.42 -14.19
C ARG A 181 6.74 32.83 -14.07
N LEU A 182 6.16 32.36 -15.17
CA LEU A 182 4.83 31.73 -15.18
C LEU A 182 4.78 30.47 -14.31
N PHE A 183 5.84 29.67 -14.32
CA PHE A 183 5.97 28.52 -13.42
C PHE A 183 5.89 28.96 -11.95
N LEU A 184 6.71 29.94 -11.54
CA LEU A 184 6.70 30.47 -10.17
C LEU A 184 5.33 31.00 -9.75
N GLU A 185 4.63 31.71 -10.64
CA GLU A 185 3.26 32.21 -10.37
C GLU A 185 2.24 31.07 -10.19
N SER A 186 2.40 29.98 -10.95
CA SER A 186 1.52 28.81 -10.85
C SER A 186 1.85 27.89 -9.68
N LEU A 187 3.11 27.89 -9.22
CA LEU A 187 3.68 26.92 -8.27
C LEU A 187 2.85 26.76 -6.99
N PRO A 188 2.37 27.83 -6.33
CA PRO A 188 1.49 27.73 -5.17
C PRO A 188 0.26 26.85 -5.40
N ASN A 189 -0.28 26.83 -6.61
CA ASN A 189 -1.55 26.17 -6.92
C ASN A 189 -1.38 24.78 -7.52
N ARG A 190 -0.14 24.29 -7.66
CA ARG A 190 0.14 22.95 -8.17
C ARG A 190 -0.40 21.87 -7.22
N SER A 191 -0.85 20.77 -7.80
CA SER A 191 -1.44 19.62 -7.09
C SER A 191 -0.50 19.07 -6.00
N PHE A 192 0.79 18.92 -6.31
CA PHE A 192 1.80 18.38 -5.39
C PHE A 192 2.11 19.30 -4.19
N VAL A 193 1.77 20.59 -4.28
CA VAL A 193 1.89 21.57 -3.18
C VAL A 193 0.61 21.60 -2.34
N ARG A 194 -0.57 21.52 -2.97
CA ARG A 194 -1.85 21.63 -2.25
C ARG A 194 -2.36 20.30 -1.70
N ALA A 195 -1.93 19.17 -2.25
CA ALA A 195 -2.30 17.84 -1.80
C ALA A 195 -1.09 16.95 -1.54
N LYS A 196 -1.16 16.13 -0.47
CA LYS A 196 -0.10 15.17 -0.13
C LYS A 196 -0.01 13.97 -1.08
N GLY A 197 -1.03 13.77 -1.92
CA GLY A 197 -1.15 12.59 -2.79
C GLY A 197 -1.34 11.29 -2.00
N THR A 198 -1.15 10.17 -2.67
CA THR A 198 -1.30 8.83 -2.11
C THR A 198 -0.11 8.44 -1.25
N LYS A 199 -0.38 7.95 -0.04
CA LYS A 199 0.65 7.43 0.86
C LYS A 199 1.09 6.03 0.42
N ALA A 200 2.37 5.85 0.13
CA ALA A 200 2.96 4.56 -0.15
C ALA A 200 3.11 3.74 1.15
N SER A 201 2.74 2.45 1.15
CA SER A 201 2.89 1.56 2.30
C SER A 201 3.21 0.12 1.85
N PRO A 202 4.20 -0.55 2.47
CA PRO A 202 4.46 -1.96 2.18
C PRO A 202 3.24 -2.86 2.38
N SER A 203 2.35 -2.48 3.30
CA SER A 203 1.12 -3.22 3.62
C SER A 203 -0.02 -3.01 2.63
N ARG A 204 0.14 -2.17 1.60
CA ARG A 204 -0.88 -1.86 0.60
C ARG A 204 -0.40 -2.27 -0.78
N PHE A 205 -1.16 -3.13 -1.44
CA PHE A 205 -0.86 -3.62 -2.78
C PHE A 205 -0.65 -2.46 -3.76
N ASN A 206 0.41 -2.56 -4.56
CA ASN A 206 0.79 -1.59 -5.61
C ASN A 206 0.94 -0.13 -5.14
N SER A 207 0.95 0.14 -3.84
CA SER A 207 0.92 1.52 -3.33
C SER A 207 2.16 2.34 -3.71
N LEU A 208 3.31 1.68 -3.88
CA LEU A 208 4.53 2.33 -4.35
C LEU A 208 4.38 2.84 -5.79
N SER A 209 3.90 1.98 -6.70
CA SER A 209 3.67 2.32 -8.11
C SER A 209 2.62 3.41 -8.27
N ILE A 210 1.55 3.37 -7.46
CA ILE A 210 0.51 4.41 -7.45
C ILE A 210 1.08 5.75 -6.98
N ALA A 211 1.81 5.76 -5.86
CA ALA A 211 2.41 6.98 -5.33
C ALA A 211 3.47 7.58 -6.27
N HIS A 212 4.23 6.72 -6.97
CA HIS A 212 5.15 7.13 -8.02
C HIS A 212 4.38 7.77 -9.18
N ALA A 213 3.40 7.10 -9.77
CA ALA A 213 2.65 7.61 -10.93
C ALA A 213 1.96 8.96 -10.66
N GLU A 214 1.53 9.22 -9.42
CA GLU A 214 0.95 10.52 -9.03
C GLU A 214 1.98 11.64 -8.90
N LEU A 215 3.24 11.34 -8.54
CA LEU A 215 4.27 12.35 -8.30
C LEU A 215 5.22 12.52 -9.48
N ASP A 216 5.37 11.49 -10.32
CA ASP A 216 6.30 11.44 -11.45
C ASP A 216 6.22 12.67 -12.36
N PRO A 217 5.02 13.16 -12.77
CA PRO A 217 4.92 14.33 -13.65
C PRO A 217 5.36 15.66 -13.02
N ASP A 218 5.54 15.69 -11.69
CA ASP A 218 5.90 16.89 -10.93
C ASP A 218 7.16 16.65 -10.07
N TRP A 219 7.92 15.58 -10.34
CA TRP A 219 9.00 15.11 -9.46
C TRP A 219 10.07 16.18 -9.25
N SER A 220 10.58 16.75 -10.34
CA SER A 220 11.65 17.75 -10.33
C SER A 220 11.17 19.08 -9.74
N ALA A 221 9.92 19.46 -10.02
CA ALA A 221 9.32 20.67 -9.45
C ALA A 221 9.16 20.54 -7.93
N PHE A 222 8.75 19.37 -7.46
CA PHE A 222 8.68 19.09 -6.03
C PHE A 222 10.07 19.02 -5.37
N CYS A 223 11.07 18.45 -6.05
CA CYS A 223 12.45 18.44 -5.56
C CYS A 223 13.02 19.86 -5.42
N LEU A 224 12.73 20.76 -6.36
CA LEU A 224 13.11 22.18 -6.25
C LEU A 224 12.52 22.81 -4.98
N VAL A 225 11.24 22.61 -4.69
CA VAL A 225 10.60 23.13 -3.47
C VAL A 225 11.27 22.57 -2.22
N LEU A 226 11.59 21.27 -2.20
CA LEU A 226 12.30 20.66 -1.08
C LEU A 226 13.73 21.19 -0.93
N ALA A 227 14.44 21.46 -2.02
CA ALA A 227 15.78 22.03 -2.01
C ALA A 227 15.78 23.43 -1.39
N VAL A 228 14.84 24.30 -1.81
CA VAL A 228 14.65 25.63 -1.21
C VAL A 228 14.30 25.53 0.26
N LEU A 229 13.40 24.60 0.63
CA LEU A 229 13.06 24.36 2.04
C LEU A 229 14.29 23.96 2.86
N CYS A 230 15.15 23.06 2.34
CA CYS A 230 16.37 22.66 3.02
C CYS A 230 17.37 23.82 3.20
N ILE A 231 17.46 24.72 2.22
CA ILE A 231 18.27 25.95 2.32
C ILE A 231 17.69 26.88 3.39
N ASN A 232 16.38 27.15 3.35
CA ASN A 232 15.71 28.07 4.28
C ASN A 232 15.77 27.57 5.73
N GLU A 233 15.72 26.25 5.94
CA GLU A 233 15.87 25.62 7.26
C GLU A 233 17.35 25.49 7.70
N GLY A 234 18.30 25.87 6.84
CA GLY A 234 19.74 25.80 7.12
C GLY A 234 20.30 24.37 7.17
N TRP A 235 19.61 23.40 6.58
CA TRP A 235 20.04 22.00 6.51
C TRP A 235 21.13 21.80 5.45
N CYS A 236 21.08 22.59 4.38
CA CYS A 236 22.11 22.66 3.36
C CYS A 236 22.81 24.03 3.44
N LYS A 237 24.15 24.04 3.48
CA LYS A 237 24.94 25.28 3.60
C LYS A 237 25.50 25.74 2.26
N LYS A 238 25.59 24.84 1.29
CA LYS A 238 26.10 25.07 -0.06
C LYS A 238 25.19 24.37 -1.06
N ALA A 239 25.15 24.89 -2.29
CA ALA A 239 24.47 24.22 -3.40
C ALA A 239 25.06 22.83 -3.70
N SER A 240 26.33 22.58 -3.34
CA SER A 240 26.96 21.24 -3.42
C SER A 240 26.41 20.24 -2.40
N ASP A 241 25.67 20.71 -1.40
CA ASP A 241 25.04 19.87 -0.39
C ASP A 241 23.65 19.38 -0.84
N LEU A 242 23.17 19.87 -1.99
CA LEU A 242 21.93 19.48 -2.68
C LEU A 242 22.25 18.58 -3.87
#